data_AF-A0AAX2JA63-F1
#
_entry.id   AF-A0AAX2JA63-F1
#
_cell.length_a   1.000
_cell.length_b   1.000
_cell.length_c   1.000
_cell.angle_alpha   90.00
_cell.angle_beta   90.00
_cell.angle_gamma   90.00
#
_symmetry.space_group_name_H-M   'P 1'
#
loop_
_entity.id
_entity.type
_entity.pdbx_description
1 polymer ?
#
loop_
_entity_poly.entity_id
_entity_poly.type
_entity_poly.pdbx_seq_one_letter_code
_entity_poly.pdbx_strand_id
1 'polypeptide(L)'
;MTLQEFIKKAKERENNKVKVVHLEVEGFGKIEFIRPTESDLIKFNNDLASCIDVEYKGISDEEKRKKEINIESFDFSKYAAVSSEFIYKCCSFLREKEVRDMYPDTEFYDIPLVVFGQNEVIKIASELNNQFKGIETRKEVTEAIKN
;
A
#
# COMPACT_ATOMS: atom_id res chain seq x y z
N MET A 1 -7.89 5.62 31.73
CA MET A 1 -8.54 6.16 30.52
C MET A 1 -10.03 5.91 30.65
N THR A 2 -10.84 6.95 30.55
CA THR A 2 -12.32 6.84 30.56
C THR A 2 -12.84 6.56 29.16
N LEU A 3 -14.10 6.10 29.03
CA LEU A 3 -14.74 5.90 27.73
C LEU A 3 -14.85 7.22 26.93
N GLN A 4 -15.10 8.35 27.61
CA GLN A 4 -15.16 9.67 26.96
C GLN A 4 -13.78 10.10 26.44
N GLU A 5 -12.72 9.87 27.23
CA GLU A 5 -11.34 10.12 26.79
C GLU A 5 -10.95 9.24 25.60
N PHE A 6 -11.38 7.98 25.58
CA PHE A 6 -11.16 7.07 24.46
C PHE A 6 -11.86 7.54 23.19
N ILE A 7 -13.16 7.87 23.26
CA ILE A 7 -13.93 8.36 22.12
C ILE A 7 -13.33 9.66 21.58
N LYS A 8 -12.91 10.57 22.46
CA LYS A 8 -12.28 11.83 22.06
C LYS A 8 -10.98 11.57 21.28
N LYS A 9 -10.09 10.73 21.82
CA LYS A 9 -8.83 10.35 21.15
C LYS A 9 -9.07 9.65 19.81
N ALA A 10 -10.06 8.76 19.73
CA ALA A 10 -10.40 8.07 18.49
C ALA A 10 -10.90 9.05 17.41
N LYS A 11 -11.76 10.00 17.77
CA LYS A 11 -12.24 11.05 16.86
C LYS A 11 -11.13 11.97 16.38
N GLU A 12 -10.27 12.44 17.29
CA GLU A 12 -9.12 13.29 16.93
C GLU A 12 -8.20 12.57 15.95
N ARG A 13 -7.92 11.28 16.19
CA ARG A 13 -7.10 10.46 15.30
C ARG A 13 -7.75 10.30 13.92
N GLU A 14 -9.03 10.00 13.86
CA GLU A 14 -9.76 9.84 12.59
C GLU A 14 -9.83 11.15 11.79
N ASN A 15 -10.03 12.28 12.47
CA ASN A 15 -10.10 13.59 11.84
C ASN A 15 -8.75 14.05 11.27
N ASN A 16 -7.64 13.61 11.86
CA ASN A 16 -6.28 13.96 11.42
C ASN A 16 -5.76 13.09 10.26
N LYS A 17 -6.54 12.11 9.79
CA LYS A 17 -6.12 11.26 8.65
C LYS A 17 -6.23 12.03 7.33
N VAL A 18 -5.24 11.84 6.47
CA VAL A 18 -5.35 12.20 5.05
C VAL A 18 -6.34 11.25 4.40
N LYS A 19 -7.47 11.79 3.92
CA LYS A 19 -8.59 11.03 3.33
C LYS A 19 -8.58 11.01 1.81
N VAL A 20 -8.04 12.06 1.20
CA VAL A 20 -7.99 12.23 -0.25
C VAL A 20 -6.61 12.77 -0.62
N VAL A 21 -6.02 12.20 -1.66
CA VAL A 21 -4.73 12.60 -2.23
C VAL A 21 -4.94 12.81 -3.73
N HIS A 22 -4.32 13.86 -4.28
CA HIS A 22 -4.30 14.05 -5.72
C HIS A 22 -2.87 13.92 -6.22
N LEU A 23 -2.65 13.04 -7.20
CA LEU A 23 -1.34 12.84 -7.82
C LEU A 23 -1.40 13.21 -9.30
N GLU A 24 -0.32 13.79 -9.80
CA GLU A 24 -0.13 14.01 -11.23
C GLU A 24 0.38 12.70 -11.86
N VAL A 25 -0.41 12.11 -12.74
CA VAL A 25 -0.08 10.86 -13.43
C VAL A 25 0.23 11.15 -14.89
N GLU A 26 1.38 10.68 -15.35
CA GLU A 26 1.84 10.93 -16.71
C GLU A 26 0.83 10.39 -17.73
N GLY A 27 0.40 11.24 -18.66
CA GLY A 27 -0.59 10.88 -19.69
C GLY A 27 -2.05 10.93 -19.25
N PHE A 28 -2.34 11.06 -17.95
CA PHE A 28 -3.71 11.09 -17.40
C PHE A 28 -4.05 12.38 -16.64
N GLY A 29 -3.04 13.16 -16.29
CA GLY A 29 -3.20 14.40 -15.54
C GLY A 29 -3.41 14.14 -14.04
N LYS A 30 -4.06 15.08 -13.37
CA LYS A 30 -4.32 15.00 -11.93
C LYS A 30 -5.44 14.01 -11.61
N ILE A 31 -5.09 12.91 -10.92
CA ILE A 31 -6.04 11.87 -10.48
C ILE A 31 -6.27 11.98 -8.98
N GLU A 32 -7.53 11.79 -8.57
CA GLU A 32 -7.94 11.69 -7.16
C GLU A 32 -7.85 10.25 -6.66
N PHE A 33 -7.25 10.07 -5.48
CA PHE A 33 -7.17 8.81 -4.76
C PHE A 33 -7.74 8.97 -3.35
N ILE A 34 -8.62 8.06 -2.98
CA ILE A 34 -9.28 8.02 -1.67
C ILE A 34 -8.51 7.05 -0.77
N ARG A 35 -8.36 7.41 0.51
CA ARG A 35 -7.73 6.57 1.52
C ARG A 35 -8.46 5.22 1.58
N PRO A 36 -7.77 4.09 1.37
CA PRO A 36 -8.39 2.79 1.50
C PRO A 36 -8.57 2.43 2.98
N THR A 37 -9.14 1.26 3.26
CA THR A 37 -9.33 0.83 4.65
C THR A 37 -7.98 0.60 5.35
N GLU A 38 -7.95 0.65 6.69
CA GLU A 38 -6.74 0.30 7.44
C GLU A 38 -6.27 -1.13 7.14
N SER A 39 -7.21 -2.05 6.95
CA SER A 39 -6.90 -3.43 6.56
C SER A 39 -6.18 -3.50 5.21
N ASP A 40 -6.62 -2.72 4.22
CA ASP A 40 -5.98 -2.66 2.91
C ASP A 40 -4.59 -2.02 2.96
N LEU A 41 -4.42 -0.95 3.75
CA LEU A 41 -3.09 -0.35 3.98
C LEU A 41 -2.13 -1.36 4.61
N ILE A 42 -2.58 -2.10 5.64
CA ILE A 42 -1.76 -3.10 6.31
C ILE A 42 -1.45 -4.27 5.37
N LYS A 43 -2.45 -4.76 4.63
CA LYS A 43 -2.28 -5.81 3.62
C LYS A 43 -1.23 -5.40 2.60
N PHE A 44 -1.34 -4.21 2.01
CA PHE A 44 -0.36 -3.69 1.07
C PHE A 44 1.06 -3.70 1.67
N ASN A 45 1.26 -3.17 2.87
CA ASN A 45 2.59 -3.16 3.51
C ASN A 45 3.13 -4.56 3.87
N ASN A 46 2.26 -5.54 4.13
CA ASN A 46 2.66 -6.93 4.34
C ASN A 46 3.04 -7.59 3.01
N ASP A 47 2.23 -7.39 1.97
CA ASP A 47 2.46 -7.95 0.64
C ASP A 47 3.75 -7.37 0.03
N LEU A 48 4.01 -6.07 0.24
CA LEU A 48 5.30 -5.43 -0.11
C LEU A 48 6.49 -6.08 0.58
N ALA A 49 6.38 -6.37 1.87
CA ALA A 49 7.46 -7.04 2.60
C ALA A 49 7.73 -8.44 2.04
N SER A 50 6.74 -9.09 1.43
CA SER A 50 6.88 -10.38 0.77
C SER A 50 7.47 -10.32 -0.64
N CYS A 51 7.69 -9.11 -1.18
CA CYS A 51 8.37 -8.92 -2.48
C CYS A 51 9.89 -8.93 -2.35
N ILE A 52 10.41 -8.92 -1.11
CA ILE A 52 11.82 -8.97 -0.78
C ILE A 52 12.12 -10.37 -0.25
N ASP A 53 12.95 -11.14 -0.96
CA ASP A 53 13.55 -12.33 -0.37
C ASP A 53 14.62 -11.91 0.63
N VAL A 54 14.36 -12.21 1.91
CA VAL A 54 15.32 -12.00 2.99
C VAL A 54 16.14 -13.29 3.13
N GLU A 55 17.29 -13.36 2.45
CA GLU A 55 18.27 -14.40 2.73
C GLU A 55 18.95 -14.11 4.09
N TYR A 56 18.90 -15.06 5.01
CA TYR A 56 19.72 -15.03 6.22
C TYR A 56 21.10 -15.61 5.88
N LYS A 57 22.12 -14.76 5.72
CA LYS A 57 23.51 -15.21 5.64
C LYS A 57 24.16 -15.24 7.02
N GLY A 58 24.71 -16.40 7.40
CA GLY A 58 25.47 -16.62 8.62
C GLY A 58 25.18 -17.98 9.27
N ILE A 59 26.19 -18.86 9.29
CA ILE A 59 26.19 -20.12 10.05
C ILE A 59 26.84 -19.83 11.42
N SER A 60 26.16 -20.29 12.47
CA SER A 60 26.59 -20.46 13.88
C SER A 60 26.96 -19.23 14.72
N ASP A 61 26.35 -19.25 15.91
CA ASP A 61 26.73 -18.68 17.20
C ASP A 61 26.76 -17.15 17.40
N GLU A 62 25.79 -16.69 18.20
CA GLU A 62 25.72 -15.44 19.00
C GLU A 62 25.94 -14.08 18.31
N GLU A 63 26.40 -14.01 17.07
CA GLU A 63 26.63 -12.74 16.39
C GLU A 63 25.40 -12.27 15.61
N LYS A 64 24.91 -11.09 16.02
CA LYS A 64 23.86 -10.25 15.41
C LYS A 64 23.54 -10.63 13.96
N ARG A 65 22.39 -11.29 13.75
CA ARG A 65 21.81 -11.48 12.41
C ARG A 65 21.70 -10.12 11.73
N LYS A 66 22.62 -9.80 10.81
CA LYS A 66 22.47 -8.66 9.92
C LYS A 66 21.49 -9.09 8.84
N LYS A 67 20.31 -8.46 8.81
CA LYS A 67 19.40 -8.57 7.66
C LYS A 67 20.06 -7.81 6.52
N GLU A 68 20.73 -8.51 5.63
CA GLU A 68 21.15 -7.93 4.35
C GLU A 68 19.99 -8.11 3.37
N ILE A 69 19.42 -6.99 2.92
CA ILE A 69 18.41 -7.00 1.86
C ILE A 69 19.18 -7.19 0.55
N ASN A 70 19.01 -8.34 -0.09
CA ASN A 70 19.52 -8.54 -1.43
C ASN A 70 18.56 -7.82 -2.41
N ILE A 71 19.04 -6.78 -3.08
CA ILE A 71 18.23 -6.02 -4.04
C ILE A 71 18.02 -6.82 -5.33
N GLU A 72 18.92 -7.75 -5.66
CA GLU A 72 18.79 -8.64 -6.83
C GLU A 72 17.65 -9.65 -6.68
N SER A 73 17.20 -9.91 -5.45
CA SER A 73 16.09 -10.82 -5.16
C SER A 73 14.73 -10.12 -5.01
N PHE A 74 14.65 -8.85 -5.44
CA PHE A 74 13.40 -8.10 -5.42
C PHE A 74 12.50 -8.50 -6.58
N ASP A 75 11.32 -9.06 -6.27
CA ASP A 75 10.34 -9.43 -7.30
C ASP A 75 9.53 -8.21 -7.73
N PHE A 76 10.02 -7.52 -8.77
CA PHE A 76 9.37 -6.34 -9.34
C PHE A 76 8.00 -6.65 -9.96
N SER A 77 7.80 -7.86 -10.50
CA SER A 77 6.51 -8.26 -11.07
C SER A 77 5.46 -8.38 -9.97
N LYS A 78 5.84 -9.02 -8.86
CA LYS A 78 4.99 -9.12 -7.67
C LYS A 78 4.73 -7.74 -7.04
N TYR A 79 5.73 -6.86 -6.98
CA TYR A 79 5.51 -5.49 -6.51
C TYR A 79 4.52 -4.74 -7.41
N ALA A 80 4.65 -4.86 -8.72
CA ALA A 80 3.73 -4.22 -9.65
C ALA A 80 2.29 -4.74 -9.47
N ALA A 81 2.09 -6.05 -9.30
CA ALA A 81 0.78 -6.65 -9.03
C ALA A 81 0.15 -6.17 -7.71
N VAL A 82 0.93 -6.19 -6.62
CA VAL A 82 0.49 -5.70 -5.30
C VAL A 82 0.15 -4.21 -5.33
N SER A 83 0.94 -3.43 -6.08
CA SER A 83 0.70 -2.00 -6.31
C SER A 83 -0.59 -1.75 -7.08
N SER A 84 -0.86 -2.57 -8.09
CA SER A 84 -2.08 -2.52 -8.89
C SER A 84 -3.32 -2.72 -8.03
N GLU A 85 -3.37 -3.78 -7.22
CA GLU A 85 -4.49 -4.05 -6.31
C GLU A 85 -4.73 -2.86 -5.36
N PHE A 86 -3.65 -2.32 -4.80
CA PHE A 86 -3.72 -1.18 -3.87
C PHE A 86 -4.28 0.08 -4.56
N ILE A 87 -3.79 0.40 -5.76
CA ILE A 87 -4.28 1.54 -6.55
C ILE A 87 -5.75 1.36 -6.91
N TYR A 88 -6.16 0.16 -7.33
CA TYR A 88 -7.54 -0.13 -7.66
C TYR A 88 -8.48 0.13 -6.48
N LYS A 89 -8.02 -0.12 -5.24
CA LYS A 89 -8.76 0.18 -4.01
C LYS A 89 -8.77 1.66 -3.65
N CYS A 90 -7.73 2.41 -4.03
CA CYS A 90 -7.65 3.85 -3.78
C CYS A 90 -8.39 4.70 -4.83
N CYS A 91 -8.46 4.25 -6.09
CA CYS A 91 -9.00 5.04 -7.19
C CYS A 91 -10.44 4.61 -7.55
N SER A 92 -11.43 5.45 -7.24
CA SER A 92 -12.84 5.18 -7.60
C SER A 92 -13.06 5.14 -9.10
N PHE A 93 -12.39 6.01 -9.85
CA PHE A 93 -12.50 6.09 -11.31
C PHE A 93 -12.22 4.74 -11.99
N LEU A 94 -11.21 4.00 -11.54
CA LEU A 94 -10.86 2.69 -12.11
C LEU A 94 -11.91 1.60 -11.82
N ARG A 95 -12.82 1.85 -10.87
CA ARG A 95 -13.90 0.92 -10.50
C ARG A 95 -15.22 1.24 -11.19
N GLU A 96 -15.29 2.37 -11.89
CA GLU A 96 -16.46 2.73 -12.68
C GLU A 96 -16.74 1.66 -13.75
N LYS A 97 -18.02 1.45 -14.04
CA LYS A 97 -18.43 0.37 -14.94
C LYS A 97 -17.86 0.61 -16.34
N GLU A 98 -17.90 1.85 -16.80
CA GLU A 98 -17.39 2.29 -18.10
C GLU A 98 -15.91 1.95 -18.25
N VAL A 99 -15.10 2.12 -17.19
CA VAL A 99 -13.68 1.76 -17.21
C VAL A 99 -13.50 0.25 -17.26
N ARG A 100 -14.26 -0.51 -16.46
CA ARG A 100 -14.18 -1.98 -16.49
C ARG A 100 -14.61 -2.55 -17.84
N ASP A 101 -15.65 -1.99 -18.45
CA ASP A 101 -16.18 -2.44 -19.74
C ASP A 101 -15.17 -2.18 -20.89
N MET A 102 -14.22 -1.24 -20.73
CA MET A 102 -13.11 -1.05 -21.67
C MET A 102 -12.05 -2.15 -21.59
N TYR A 103 -11.98 -2.90 -20.49
CA TYR A 103 -11.00 -3.97 -20.25
C TYR A 103 -11.70 -5.29 -19.87
N PRO A 104 -12.55 -5.86 -20.76
CA PRO A 104 -13.42 -6.99 -20.42
C PRO A 104 -12.66 -8.29 -20.12
N ASP A 105 -11.47 -8.46 -20.69
CA ASP A 105 -10.61 -9.64 -20.50
C ASP A 105 -9.53 -9.42 -19.44
N THR A 106 -9.62 -8.35 -18.65
CA THR A 106 -8.66 -8.01 -17.59
C THR A 106 -9.32 -8.14 -16.23
N GLU A 107 -8.67 -8.87 -15.33
CA GLU A 107 -9.08 -8.93 -13.93
C GLU A 107 -9.08 -7.53 -13.32
N PHE A 108 -10.06 -7.22 -12.48
CA PHE A 108 -10.26 -5.85 -11.99
C PHE A 108 -9.02 -5.26 -11.31
N TYR A 109 -8.30 -6.06 -10.54
CA TYR A 109 -7.07 -5.62 -9.86
C TYR A 109 -5.88 -5.46 -10.81
N ASP A 110 -5.94 -5.96 -12.04
CA ASP A 110 -4.91 -5.80 -13.07
C ASP A 110 -5.20 -4.61 -13.99
N ILE A 111 -6.39 -4.00 -13.93
CA ILE A 111 -6.72 -2.81 -14.72
C ILE A 111 -5.68 -1.68 -14.52
N PRO A 112 -5.24 -1.32 -13.30
CA PRO A 112 -4.23 -0.28 -13.14
C PRO A 112 -2.90 -0.62 -13.83
N LEU A 113 -2.49 -1.90 -13.84
CA LEU A 113 -1.29 -2.34 -14.57
C LEU A 113 -1.42 -2.12 -16.07
N VAL A 114 -2.57 -2.44 -16.65
CA VAL A 114 -2.83 -2.26 -18.08
C VAL A 114 -2.93 -0.76 -18.43
N VAL A 115 -3.54 0.03 -17.57
CA VAL A 115 -3.78 1.47 -17.81
C VAL A 115 -2.49 2.30 -17.65
N PHE A 116 -1.73 2.09 -16.57
CA PHE A 116 -0.59 2.95 -16.23
C PHE A 116 0.77 2.30 -16.54
N GLY A 117 0.83 0.98 -16.67
CA GLY A 117 2.08 0.23 -16.82
C GLY A 117 2.82 0.01 -15.49
N GLN A 118 3.71 -0.99 -15.48
CA GLN A 118 4.38 -1.49 -14.26
C GLN A 118 5.13 -0.42 -13.46
N ASN A 119 5.91 0.42 -14.14
CA ASN A 119 6.73 1.43 -13.45
C ASN A 119 5.86 2.50 -12.78
N GLU A 120 4.81 2.94 -13.47
CA GLU A 120 3.96 4.01 -12.96
C GLU A 120 3.05 3.51 -11.83
N VAL A 121 2.54 2.27 -11.89
CA VAL A 121 1.79 1.70 -10.75
C VAL A 121 2.65 1.57 -9.49
N ILE A 122 3.92 1.16 -9.61
CA ILE A 122 4.83 1.08 -8.47
C ILE A 122 5.05 2.47 -7.85
N LYS A 123 5.29 3.48 -8.70
CA LYS A 123 5.51 4.87 -8.29
C LYS A 123 4.28 5.44 -7.58
N ILE A 124 3.10 5.33 -8.18
CA ILE A 124 1.83 5.80 -7.62
C ILE A 124 1.56 5.11 -6.27
N ALA A 125 1.68 3.78 -6.19
CA ALA A 125 1.38 3.03 -4.97
C ALA A 125 2.33 3.40 -3.82
N SER A 126 3.63 3.58 -4.12
CA SER A 126 4.62 4.05 -3.15
C SER A 126 4.27 5.43 -2.61
N GLU A 127 3.91 6.37 -3.50
CA GLU A 127 3.54 7.72 -3.11
C GLU A 127 2.25 7.76 -2.28
N LEU A 128 1.22 7.01 -2.68
CA LEU A 128 -0.02 6.88 -1.91
C LEU A 128 0.21 6.29 -0.53
N ASN A 129 1.03 5.24 -0.41
CA ASN A 129 1.35 4.64 0.88
C ASN A 129 2.05 5.63 1.82
N ASN A 130 2.94 6.47 1.28
CA ASN A 130 3.60 7.53 2.04
C ASN A 130 2.61 8.61 2.48
N GLN A 131 1.78 9.12 1.56
CA GLN A 131 0.77 10.16 1.85
C GLN A 131 -0.28 9.67 2.86
N PHE A 132 -0.68 8.41 2.78
CA PHE A 132 -1.61 7.79 3.73
C PHE A 132 -0.94 7.30 5.01
N LYS A 133 0.36 7.50 5.19
CA LYS A 133 1.10 7.08 6.39
C LYS A 133 0.94 5.58 6.68
N GLY A 134 1.00 4.74 5.64
CA GLY A 134 0.75 3.30 5.78
C GLY A 134 1.73 2.60 6.72
N ILE A 135 3.01 3.03 6.74
CA ILE A 135 4.03 2.49 7.65
C ILE A 135 3.71 2.83 9.13
N GLU A 136 3.30 4.06 9.41
CA GLU A 136 2.90 4.47 10.77
C GLU A 136 1.67 3.68 11.22
N THR A 137 0.66 3.58 10.36
CA THR A 137 -0.58 2.83 10.62
C THR A 137 -0.28 1.36 10.98
N ARG A 138 0.61 0.71 10.21
CA ARG A 138 1.02 -0.68 10.48
C ARG A 138 1.71 -0.84 11.84
N LYS A 139 2.61 0.09 12.20
CA LYS A 139 3.32 0.06 13.49
C LYS A 139 2.35 0.20 14.65
N GLU A 140 1.47 1.21 14.60
CA GLU A 140 0.48 1.49 15.64
C GLU A 140 -0.44 0.28 15.90
N VAL A 141 -0.93 -0.37 14.84
CA VAL A 141 -1.80 -1.55 14.98
C VAL A 141 -1.02 -2.76 15.53
N THR A 142 0.22 -2.96 15.09
CA THR A 142 1.05 -4.08 15.57
C THR A 142 1.39 -3.93 17.05
N GLU A 143 1.62 -2.71 17.52
CA GLU A 143 1.89 -2.42 18.93
C GLU A 143 0.64 -2.55 19.82
N ALA A 144 -0.53 -2.17 19.31
CA ALA A 144 -1.79 -2.31 20.02
C ALA A 144 -2.19 -3.78 20.27
N ILE A 145 -1.82 -4.70 19.37
CA ILE A 145 -2.12 -6.15 19.51
C ILE A 145 -1.17 -6.83 20.51
N LYS A 146 0.02 -6.27 20.74
CA LYS A 146 1.03 -6.84 21.65
C LYS A 146 0.81 -6.48 23.13
N ASN A 147 -0.04 -5.49 23.42
CA ASN A 147 -0.40 -5.06 24.77
C ASN A 147 -1.81 -5.53 25.13
#